data_AF-A0A178WTX8-F1
#
_entry.id   AF-A0A178WTX8-F1
#
_cell.length_a   1.000
_cell.length_b   1.000
_cell.length_c   1.000
_cell.angle_alpha   90.00
_cell.angle_beta   90.00
_cell.angle_gamma   90.00
#
_symmetry.space_group_name_H-M   'P 1'
#
loop_
_entity.id
_entity.type
_entity.pdbx_description
1 polymer ?
#
loop_
_entity_poly.entity_id
_entity_poly.type
_entity_poly.pdbx_seq_one_letter_code
_entity_poly.pdbx_strand_id
1 'polypeptide(L)'
;MYAWKRGLADVYATQGRGFLKVLAPVQGYPVVAYGPSDERSKGMCNVAVGIADNAAFEADVQFASSAVGQGDPCDDARKVADLAVTTLKAGA
;
A
#
# COMPACT_ATOMS: atom_id res chain seq x y z
N MET A 1 8.89 7.15 8.50
CA MET A 1 8.58 5.74 8.79
C MET A 1 7.49 5.71 9.84
N TYR A 2 6.25 5.39 9.44
CA TYR A 2 5.16 5.23 10.39
C TYR A 2 5.35 3.90 11.10
N ALA A 3 5.48 3.92 12.43
CA ALA A 3 5.47 2.67 13.20
C ALA A 3 4.01 2.23 13.40
N TRP A 4 3.50 1.34 12.54
CA TRP A 4 2.17 0.73 12.68
C TRP A 4 2.18 -0.36 13.75
N LYS A 5 2.16 0.05 15.02
CA LYS A 5 2.18 -0.86 16.17
C LYS A 5 0.96 -1.78 16.22
N ARG A 6 -0.16 -1.36 15.63
CA ARG A 6 -1.41 -2.13 15.51
C ARG A 6 -1.72 -2.53 14.07
N GLY A 7 -0.68 -2.67 13.22
CA GLY A 7 -0.84 -3.00 11.81
C GLY A 7 -1.78 -2.04 11.07
N LEU A 8 -2.69 -2.59 10.26
CA LEU A 8 -3.63 -1.76 9.48
C LEU A 8 -4.58 -0.92 10.33
N ALA A 9 -4.83 -1.25 11.59
CA ALA A 9 -5.68 -0.41 12.44
C ALA A 9 -5.11 1.01 12.60
N ASP A 10 -3.78 1.15 12.62
CA ASP A 10 -3.13 2.47 12.65
C ASP A 10 -3.25 3.21 11.32
N VAL A 11 -3.30 2.49 10.19
CA VAL A 11 -3.56 3.07 8.86
C VAL A 11 -5.00 3.58 8.78
N TYR A 12 -5.98 2.76 9.17
CA TYR A 12 -7.38 3.17 9.20
C TYR A 12 -7.66 4.33 10.15
N ALA A 13 -6.87 4.50 11.21
CA ALA A 13 -6.98 5.66 12.10
C ALA A 13 -6.64 7.00 11.42
N THR A 14 -6.08 6.98 10.20
CA THR A 14 -5.83 8.19 9.38
C THR A 14 -7.02 8.60 8.51
N GLN A 15 -8.08 7.78 8.44
CA GLN A 15 -9.27 8.05 7.65
C GLN A 15 -9.86 9.43 7.98
N GLY A 16 -10.18 10.21 6.95
CA GLY A 16 -10.70 11.57 7.09
C GLY A 16 -9.65 12.65 7.39
N ARG A 17 -8.37 12.29 7.57
CA ARG A 17 -7.24 13.24 7.76
C ARG A 17 -6.22 13.20 6.62
N GLY A 18 -6.46 12.38 5.60
CA GLY A 18 -5.59 12.20 4.45
C GLY A 18 -6.25 11.32 3.39
N PHE A 19 -5.45 10.81 2.46
CA PHE A 19 -5.90 9.85 1.48
C PHE A 19 -5.96 8.45 2.09
N LEU A 20 -7.09 7.78 1.89
CA LEU A 20 -7.27 6.38 2.21
C LEU A 20 -8.20 5.76 1.16
N LYS A 21 -7.77 4.65 0.56
CA LYS A 21 -8.58 3.88 -0.38
C LYS A 21 -8.32 2.40 -0.17
N VAL A 22 -9.36 1.66 0.20
CA VAL A 22 -9.31 0.19 0.25
C VAL A 22 -9.15 -0.34 -1.17
N LEU A 23 -8.16 -1.22 -1.38
CA LEU A 23 -7.90 -1.88 -2.66
C LEU A 23 -8.35 -3.34 -2.61
N ALA A 24 -8.34 -3.99 -3.78
CA ALA A 24 -8.51 -5.43 -3.85
C ALA A 24 -7.42 -6.13 -2.99
N PRO A 25 -7.77 -7.15 -2.21
CA PRO A 25 -6.80 -7.88 -1.40
C PRO A 25 -5.80 -8.62 -2.28
N VAL A 26 -4.60 -8.84 -1.77
CA VAL A 26 -3.57 -9.67 -2.42
C VAL A 26 -3.50 -11.00 -1.71
N GLN A 27 -3.84 -12.08 -2.41
CA GLN A 27 -3.82 -13.45 -1.86
C GLN A 27 -4.57 -13.60 -0.52
N GLY A 28 -5.67 -12.86 -0.34
CA GLY A 28 -6.48 -12.84 0.88
C GLY A 28 -6.02 -11.85 1.94
N TYR A 29 -4.86 -11.20 1.80
CA TYR A 29 -4.39 -10.16 2.71
C TYR A 29 -4.98 -8.79 2.34
N PRO A 30 -5.51 -8.03 3.32
CA PRO A 30 -6.10 -6.72 3.09
C PRO A 30 -5.04 -5.70 2.64
N VAL A 31 -5.41 -4.86 1.66
CA VAL A 31 -4.54 -3.81 1.11
C VAL A 31 -5.25 -2.46 1.15
N VAL A 32 -4.56 -1.45 1.65
CA VAL A 32 -5.07 -0.08 1.75
C VAL A 32 -4.05 0.88 1.15
N ALA A 33 -4.43 1.62 0.12
CA ALA A 33 -3.68 2.77 -0.33
C ALA A 33 -3.88 3.92 0.65
N TYR A 34 -2.80 4.59 1.03
CA TYR A 34 -2.86 5.60 2.09
C TYR A 34 -1.81 6.70 1.90
N GLY A 35 -2.03 7.85 2.53
CA GLY A 35 -1.06 8.95 2.53
C GLY A 35 -1.62 10.23 3.15
N PRO A 36 -0.78 11.26 3.34
CA PRO A 36 -1.26 12.58 3.79
C PRO A 36 -2.20 13.24 2.76
N SER A 37 -2.06 12.90 1.49
CA SER A 37 -2.85 13.40 0.35
C SER A 37 -2.88 12.35 -0.76
N ASP A 38 -3.79 12.52 -1.74
CA ASP A 38 -3.84 11.66 -2.92
C ASP A 38 -2.77 12.09 -3.92
N GLU A 39 -1.69 11.32 -4.01
CA GLU A 39 -0.50 11.64 -4.79
C GLU A 39 -0.43 10.87 -6.12
N ARG A 40 -1.52 10.18 -6.50
CA ARG A 40 -1.56 9.38 -7.73
C ARG A 40 -1.34 10.21 -8.99
N SER A 41 -1.80 11.46 -9.00
CA SER A 41 -1.57 12.40 -10.11
C SER A 41 -0.09 12.79 -10.26
N LYS A 42 0.74 12.56 -9.23
CA LYS A 42 2.20 12.75 -9.26
C LYS A 42 2.94 11.43 -9.51
N GLY A 43 2.21 10.36 -9.85
CA GLY A 43 2.77 9.03 -10.10
C GLY A 43 3.22 8.30 -8.83
N MET A 44 2.70 8.68 -7.66
CA MET A 44 3.02 8.04 -6.39
C MET A 44 1.82 7.28 -5.83
N CYS A 45 2.09 6.13 -5.21
CA CYS A 45 1.14 5.50 -4.30
C CYS A 45 1.87 4.62 -3.29
N ASN A 46 1.43 4.74 -2.04
CA ASN A 46 1.86 3.89 -0.94
C ASN A 46 0.71 2.97 -0.59
N VAL A 47 0.98 1.68 -0.45
CA VAL A 47 0.00 0.71 0.04
C VAL A 47 0.50 0.03 1.30
N ALA A 48 -0.40 -0.11 2.27
CA ALA A 48 -0.20 -0.90 3.47
C ALA A 48 -0.87 -2.27 3.28
N VAL A 49 -0.16 -3.35 3.60
CA VAL A 49 -0.68 -4.72 3.56
C VAL A 49 -0.66 -5.30 4.95
N GLY A 50 -1.84 -5.65 5.46
CA GLY A 50 -1.97 -6.32 6.75
C GLY A 50 -1.59 -7.79 6.63
N ILE A 51 -0.63 -8.25 7.42
CA ILE A 51 -0.15 -9.65 7.44
C ILE A 51 -0.51 -10.37 8.76
N ALA A 52 -0.81 -9.62 9.81
CA ALA A 52 -1.41 -10.08 11.06
C ALA A 52 -2.15 -8.91 11.76
N ASP A 53 -2.84 -9.18 12.87
CA ASP A 53 -3.61 -8.16 13.61
C ASP A 53 -2.77 -6.94 14.02
N ASN A 54 -1.50 -7.15 14.35
CA ASN A 54 -0.57 -6.11 14.79
C ASN A 54 0.60 -5.89 13.84
N ALA A 55 0.56 -6.47 12.63
CA ALA A 55 1.66 -6.40 11.68
C ALA A 55 1.16 -6.06 10.28
N ALA A 56 1.80 -5.07 9.67
CA ALA A 56 1.62 -4.68 8.29
C ALA A 56 2.96 -4.28 7.68
N PHE A 57 3.11 -4.46 6.37
CA PHE A 57 4.24 -3.92 5.62
C PHE A 57 3.76 -2.90 4.59
N GLU A 58 4.65 -2.00 4.19
CA GLU A 58 4.40 -0.98 3.18
C GLU A 58 5.07 -1.37 1.86
N ALA A 59 4.38 -1.11 0.75
CA ALA A 59 4.94 -1.16 -0.59
C ALA A 59 4.65 0.17 -1.30
N ASP A 60 5.72 0.86 -1.69
CA ASP A 60 5.64 2.17 -2.32
C ASP A 60 6.05 2.09 -3.78
N VAL A 61 5.29 2.77 -4.63
CA VAL A 61 5.63 2.97 -6.02
C VAL A 61 5.70 4.45 -6.32
N GLN A 62 6.82 4.85 -6.93
CA GLN A 62 7.02 6.15 -7.54
C GLN A 62 7.39 5.93 -9.00
N PHE A 63 6.56 6.43 -9.90
CA PHE A 63 6.89 6.46 -11.32
C PHE A 63 8.00 7.47 -11.59
N ALA A 64 8.84 7.16 -12.59
CA ALA A 64 9.70 8.17 -13.17
C ALA A 64 8.86 9.32 -13.74
N SER A 65 9.38 10.55 -13.73
CA SER A 65 8.63 11.73 -14.18
C SER A 65 8.08 11.60 -15.61
N SER A 66 8.80 10.88 -16.48
CA SER A 66 8.38 10.60 -17.87
C SER A 66 7.22 9.61 -17.98
N ALA A 67 6.94 8.84 -16.93
CA ALA A 67 5.90 7.80 -16.89
C ALA A 67 4.65 8.23 -16.08
N VAL A 68 4.66 9.43 -15.48
CA VAL A 68 3.49 9.96 -14.76
C VAL A 68 2.30 10.06 -15.72
N GLY A 69 1.14 9.53 -15.29
CA GLY A 69 -0.08 9.48 -16.08
C GLY A 69 -0.19 8.31 -17.06
N GLN A 70 0.83 7.45 -17.18
CA GLN A 70 0.79 6.27 -18.06
C GLN A 70 0.17 5.02 -17.40
N GLY A 71 -0.17 5.09 -16.11
CA GLY A 71 -0.76 3.98 -15.35
C GLY A 71 -1.29 4.43 -13.99
N ASP A 72 -1.83 3.49 -13.22
CA ASP A 72 -2.24 3.73 -11.82
C ASP A 72 -1.12 3.24 -10.87
N PRO A 73 -0.42 4.15 -10.18
CA PRO A 73 0.65 3.75 -9.25
C PRO A 73 0.14 2.90 -8.08
N CYS A 74 -1.15 2.99 -7.69
CA CYS A 74 -1.70 2.12 -6.65
C CYS A 74 -1.96 0.69 -7.14
N ASP A 75 -2.30 0.52 -8.41
CA ASP A 75 -2.42 -0.82 -8.99
C ASP A 75 -1.04 -1.49 -9.08
N ASP A 76 0.00 -0.73 -9.43
CA ASP A 76 1.37 -1.26 -9.48
C ASP A 76 1.93 -1.52 -8.08
N ALA A 77 1.67 -0.64 -7.11
CA ALA A 77 2.01 -0.88 -5.70
C ALA A 77 1.32 -2.15 -5.16
N ARG A 78 0.05 -2.39 -5.52
CA ARG A 78 -0.65 -3.65 -5.18
C ARG A 78 0.03 -4.87 -5.81
N LYS A 79 0.47 -4.80 -7.07
CA LYS A 79 1.18 -5.92 -7.72
C LYS A 79 2.53 -6.18 -7.06
N VAL A 80 3.28 -5.14 -6.70
CA VAL A 80 4.53 -5.28 -5.93
C VAL A 80 4.26 -5.96 -4.59
N ALA A 81 3.19 -5.56 -3.89
CA ALA A 81 2.80 -6.19 -2.64
C ALA A 81 2.41 -7.68 -2.82
N ASP A 82 1.73 -8.05 -3.91
CA ASP A 82 1.43 -9.44 -4.25
C ASP A 82 2.70 -10.29 -4.45
N LEU A 83 3.69 -9.76 -5.16
CA LEU A 83 5.00 -10.41 -5.33
C LEU A 83 5.76 -10.54 -4.00
N ALA A 84 5.68 -9.52 -3.14
CA ALA A 84 6.27 -9.54 -1.82
C ALA A 84 5.65 -10.64 -0.94
N VAL A 85 4.31 -10.73 -0.90
CA VAL A 85 3.60 -11.80 -0.17
C VAL A 85 3.98 -13.18 -0.72
N THR A 86 4.07 -13.34 -2.05
CA THR A 86 4.52 -14.60 -2.66
C THR A 86 5.91 -14.99 -2.18
N THR A 87 6.85 -14.05 -2.18
CA THR A 87 8.23 -14.28 -1.74
C THR A 87 8.29 -14.63 -0.25
N LEU A 88 7.55 -13.90 0.60
CA LEU A 88 7.49 -14.15 2.04
C LEU A 88 6.94 -15.55 2.35
N LYS A 89 5.89 -15.99 1.64
CA LYS A 89 5.34 -17.35 1.79
C LYS A 89 6.31 -18.44 1.36
N ALA A 90 7.12 -18.19 0.33
CA ALA A 90 8.08 -19.18 -0.18
C ALA A 90 9.29 -19.37 0.74
N GLY A 91 9.64 -18.35 1.54
CA GLY A 91 10.72 -18.42 2.53
C GLY A 91 10.27 -18.87 3.93
N ALA A 92 8.98 -19.15 4.13
CA ALA A 92 8.40 -19.59 5.40
C ALA A 92 8.44 -21.12 5.56
#